data_AF-A0A6L7QKD5-F1
#
_entry.id   AF-A0A6L7QKD5-F1
#
_cell.length_a   1.000
_cell.length_b   1.000
_cell.length_c   1.000
_cell.angle_alpha   90.00
_cell.angle_beta   90.00
_cell.angle_gamma   90.00
#
_symmetry.space_group_name_H-M   'P 1'
#
loop_
_entity.id
_entity.type
_entity.pdbx_description
1 polymer ?
#
loop_
_entity_poly.entity_id
_entity_poly.type
_entity_poly.pdbx_seq_one_letter_code
_entity_poly.pdbx_strand_id
1 'polypeptide(L)'
;MSLGHNLKELRQQQSLNQQDLSDRSGVSQATISRIETGSVRQPGSSALKNLADALGVSADSLMDDTAHLARVHKDRLHQIAEALNAFVIHKNGHLRFISQTLADLLGYREEELLAKDGIELLFAPQSRPIAWHMVTSGSSDAYEALMVRGDGSSLPVEITNVNISEKERLVIARDITTHYCQQGAFRVLQAGCDADKMRDLGKVVRILGDELGAMGVQFEAVDLQVIDEQRNLLACYRAYSEARGYRPLQSVVNLQESLGRFASLRGLVSYWNRDKAWEREADEDFRQMTQEIFSDSMYRPGLLLDVPFAQGMLGLGLPIGGPRRTEQLTTILGEFTRSISLVVKQLFELQSLREKLDSTN
;
A
#
# COMPACT_ATOMS: atom_id res chain seq x y z
N MET A 1 -14.26 32.14 -15.17
CA MET A 1 -13.71 33.47 -15.43
C MET A 1 -14.50 33.91 -16.61
N SER A 2 -15.39 34.86 -16.35
CA SER A 2 -16.11 35.57 -17.39
C SER A 2 -15.11 36.31 -18.27
N LEU A 3 -15.55 36.72 -19.46
CA LEU A 3 -14.91 37.71 -20.33
C LEU A 3 -14.03 38.73 -19.59
N GLY A 4 -14.53 39.30 -18.49
CA GLY A 4 -13.83 40.28 -17.67
C GLY A 4 -12.49 39.80 -17.08
N HIS A 5 -12.43 38.57 -16.61
CA HIS A 5 -11.18 38.07 -16.04
C HIS A 5 -10.20 37.65 -17.14
N ASN A 6 -10.67 37.09 -18.26
CA ASN A 6 -9.81 36.81 -19.43
C ASN A 6 -9.19 38.11 -19.97
N LEU A 7 -10.00 39.18 -20.06
CA LEU A 7 -9.54 40.52 -20.41
C LEU A 7 -8.46 41.04 -19.45
N LYS A 8 -8.64 40.83 -18.14
CA LYS A 8 -7.69 41.24 -17.11
C LYS A 8 -6.36 40.48 -17.20
N GLU A 9 -6.41 39.15 -17.37
CA GLU A 9 -5.20 38.32 -17.49
C GLU A 9 -4.39 38.69 -18.74
N LEU A 10 -5.02 38.78 -19.93
CA LEU A 10 -4.34 39.16 -21.18
C LEU A 10 -3.71 40.55 -21.10
N ARG A 11 -4.39 41.50 -20.46
CA ARG A 11 -3.87 42.84 -20.21
C ARG A 11 -2.62 42.80 -19.33
N GLN A 12 -2.65 42.01 -18.24
CA GLN A 12 -1.53 41.88 -17.32
C GLN A 12 -0.34 41.13 -17.92
N GLN A 13 -0.56 40.15 -18.80
CA GLN A 13 0.49 39.44 -19.53
C GLN A 13 1.30 40.36 -20.46
N GLN A 14 0.67 41.44 -20.95
CA GLN A 14 1.35 42.49 -21.73
C GLN A 14 1.86 43.64 -20.84
N SER A 15 1.85 43.48 -19.51
CA SER A 15 2.24 44.50 -18.52
C SER A 15 1.49 45.83 -18.64
N LEU A 16 0.25 45.81 -19.16
CA LEU A 16 -0.59 46.99 -19.32
C LEU A 16 -1.41 47.23 -18.05
N ASN A 17 -1.59 48.48 -17.65
CA ASN A 17 -2.65 48.88 -16.73
C ASN A 17 -3.97 49.14 -17.49
N GLN A 18 -5.09 49.37 -16.77
CA GLN A 18 -6.40 49.58 -17.42
C GLN A 18 -6.45 50.86 -18.29
N GLN A 19 -5.68 51.89 -17.93
CA GLN A 19 -5.53 53.11 -18.72
C GLN A 19 -4.75 52.83 -20.00
N ASP A 20 -3.65 52.07 -19.93
CA ASP A 20 -2.86 51.72 -21.11
C ASP A 20 -3.70 50.92 -22.13
N LEU A 21 -4.56 50.01 -21.64
CA LEU A 21 -5.48 49.29 -22.53
C LEU A 21 -6.59 50.20 -23.07
N SER A 22 -7.06 51.18 -22.29
CA SER A 22 -8.00 52.19 -22.76
C SER A 22 -7.42 52.99 -23.91
N ASP A 23 -6.18 53.44 -23.77
CA ASP A 23 -5.49 54.26 -24.77
C ASP A 23 -5.22 53.46 -26.07
N ARG A 24 -4.92 52.15 -25.94
CA ARG A 24 -4.68 51.26 -27.10
C ARG A 24 -5.95 50.80 -27.83
N SER A 25 -7.05 50.57 -27.09
CA SER A 25 -8.29 50.04 -27.65
C SER A 25 -9.32 51.12 -28.00
N GLY A 26 -9.17 52.34 -27.49
CA GLY A 26 -10.19 53.37 -27.61
C GLY A 26 -11.48 53.07 -26.82
N VAL A 27 -11.47 52.04 -25.97
CA VAL A 27 -12.57 51.72 -25.04
C VAL A 27 -12.27 52.39 -23.71
N SER A 28 -13.22 53.14 -23.16
CA SER A 28 -12.96 53.90 -21.93
C SER A 28 -12.50 53.01 -20.77
N GLN A 29 -11.55 53.50 -19.97
CA GLN A 29 -11.05 52.81 -18.77
C GLN A 29 -12.20 52.39 -17.83
N ALA A 30 -13.25 53.21 -17.71
CA ALA A 30 -14.45 52.89 -16.92
C ALA A 30 -15.20 51.67 -17.48
N THR A 31 -15.32 51.56 -18.81
CA THR A 31 -15.91 50.40 -19.48
C THR A 31 -15.06 49.16 -19.27
N ILE A 32 -13.73 49.26 -19.40
CA ILE A 32 -12.80 48.14 -19.15
C ILE A 32 -12.93 47.65 -17.71
N SER A 33 -12.93 48.57 -16.73
CA SER A 33 -13.12 48.22 -15.31
C SER A 33 -14.46 47.52 -15.05
N ARG A 34 -15.56 48.02 -15.65
CA ARG A 34 -16.89 47.38 -15.54
C ARG A 34 -16.94 45.99 -16.19
N ILE A 35 -16.18 45.76 -17.26
CA ILE A 35 -16.04 44.45 -17.88
C ILE A 35 -15.23 43.53 -16.96
N GLU A 36 -14.05 43.98 -16.49
CA GLU A 36 -13.15 43.20 -15.62
C GLU A 36 -13.78 42.80 -14.28
N THR A 37 -14.65 43.64 -13.73
CA THR A 37 -15.41 43.38 -12.50
C THR A 37 -16.65 42.51 -12.73
N GLY A 38 -17.00 42.19 -13.98
CA GLY A 38 -18.17 41.37 -14.33
C GLY A 38 -19.51 42.11 -14.31
N SER A 39 -19.50 43.44 -14.15
CA SER A 39 -20.69 44.31 -14.20
C SER A 39 -21.22 44.48 -15.63
N VAL A 40 -20.38 44.25 -16.64
CA VAL A 40 -20.76 44.15 -18.06
C VAL A 40 -20.26 42.81 -18.58
N ARG A 41 -21.19 41.90 -18.86
CA ARG A 41 -20.90 40.55 -19.35
C ARG A 41 -20.93 40.43 -20.88
N GLN A 42 -21.63 41.36 -21.53
CA GLN A 42 -21.73 41.45 -23.00
C GLN A 42 -21.45 42.89 -23.44
N PRO A 43 -20.20 43.23 -23.77
CA PRO A 43 -19.87 44.49 -24.41
C PRO A 43 -20.46 44.54 -25.82
N GLY A 44 -20.69 45.74 -26.35
CA GLY A 44 -21.05 45.91 -27.76
C GLY A 44 -19.97 45.34 -28.69
N SER A 45 -20.38 44.90 -29.88
CA SER A 45 -19.49 44.25 -30.87
C SER A 45 -18.27 45.10 -31.25
N SER A 46 -18.43 46.42 -31.31
CA SER A 46 -17.33 47.36 -31.56
C SER A 46 -16.32 47.40 -30.41
N ALA A 47 -16.79 47.47 -29.16
CA ALA A 47 -15.93 47.49 -27.98
C ALA A 47 -15.18 46.16 -27.82
N LEU A 48 -15.86 45.03 -28.05
CA LEU A 48 -15.23 43.71 -28.01
C LEU A 48 -14.14 43.57 -29.06
N LYS A 49 -14.41 43.97 -30.31
CA LYS A 49 -13.44 43.92 -31.40
C LYS A 49 -12.22 44.78 -31.10
N ASN A 50 -12.44 46.01 -30.64
CA ASN A 50 -11.36 46.94 -30.31
C ASN A 50 -10.46 46.42 -29.17
N LEU A 51 -11.04 45.78 -28.16
CA LEU A 51 -10.27 45.16 -27.07
C LEU A 51 -9.46 43.96 -27.58
N ALA A 52 -10.05 43.13 -28.43
CA ALA A 52 -9.38 41.98 -29.04
C ALA A 52 -8.22 42.41 -29.94
N ASP A 53 -8.44 43.41 -30.82
CA ASP A 53 -7.43 43.99 -31.71
C ASP A 53 -6.27 44.61 -30.91
N ALA A 54 -6.57 45.35 -29.85
CA ALA A 54 -5.54 45.96 -28.99
C ALA A 54 -4.69 44.93 -28.22
N LEU A 55 -5.27 43.77 -27.92
CA LEU A 55 -4.60 42.65 -27.25
C LEU A 55 -3.96 41.66 -28.25
N GLY A 56 -4.21 41.80 -29.55
CA GLY A 56 -3.69 40.90 -30.58
C GLY A 56 -4.32 39.50 -30.56
N VAL A 57 -5.56 39.38 -30.08
CA VAL A 57 -6.33 38.12 -30.03
C VAL A 57 -7.60 38.23 -30.87
N SER A 58 -8.25 37.10 -31.19
CA SER A 58 -9.57 37.14 -31.82
C SER A 58 -10.65 37.48 -30.80
N ALA A 59 -11.76 38.07 -31.26
CA ALA A 59 -12.93 38.33 -30.42
C ALA A 59 -13.49 37.04 -29.81
N ASP A 60 -13.45 35.94 -30.58
CA ASP A 60 -13.81 34.60 -30.09
C ASP A 60 -12.88 34.16 -28.97
N SER A 61 -11.55 34.29 -29.12
CA SER A 61 -10.58 33.93 -28.07
C SER A 61 -10.71 34.78 -26.80
N LEU A 62 -11.15 36.04 -26.93
CA LEU A 62 -11.44 36.92 -25.79
C LEU A 62 -12.70 36.46 -25.05
N MET A 63 -13.69 35.95 -25.79
CA MET A 63 -14.93 35.37 -25.28
C MET A 63 -14.82 33.89 -24.92
N ASP A 64 -13.71 33.23 -25.25
CA ASP A 64 -13.59 31.78 -25.16
C ASP A 64 -13.43 31.35 -23.69
N ASP A 65 -14.57 31.02 -23.07
CA ASP A 65 -14.64 30.46 -21.72
C ASP A 65 -14.00 29.06 -21.64
N THR A 66 -13.68 28.39 -22.76
CA THR A 66 -13.19 27.01 -22.77
C THR A 66 -11.84 26.84 -22.08
N ALA A 67 -10.88 27.76 -22.30
CA ALA A 67 -9.56 27.69 -21.69
C ALA A 67 -9.63 27.87 -20.15
N HIS A 68 -10.48 28.78 -19.69
CA HIS A 68 -10.73 28.96 -18.27
C HIS A 68 -11.48 27.77 -17.66
N LEU A 69 -12.57 27.32 -18.29
CA LEU A 69 -13.36 26.19 -17.81
C LEU A 69 -12.49 24.94 -17.72
N ALA A 70 -11.60 24.73 -18.70
CA ALA A 70 -10.59 23.69 -18.67
C ALA A 70 -9.64 23.85 -17.48
N ARG A 71 -9.16 25.07 -17.18
CA ARG A 71 -8.30 25.34 -16.01
C ARG A 71 -9.02 25.05 -14.69
N VAL A 72 -10.23 25.56 -14.48
CA VAL A 72 -11.00 25.32 -13.25
C VAL A 72 -11.42 23.87 -13.09
N HIS A 73 -11.82 23.19 -14.18
CA HIS A 73 -12.11 21.75 -14.14
C HIS A 73 -10.85 20.97 -13.77
N LYS A 74 -9.71 21.32 -14.36
CA LYS A 74 -8.42 20.72 -14.03
C LYS A 74 -8.07 20.94 -12.56
N ASP A 75 -8.16 22.15 -12.03
CA ASP A 75 -7.82 22.44 -10.63
C ASP A 75 -8.75 21.71 -9.65
N ARG A 76 -10.06 21.64 -9.93
CA ARG A 76 -11.02 20.87 -9.12
C ARG A 76 -10.74 19.38 -9.17
N LEU A 77 -10.38 18.85 -10.34
CA LEU A 77 -10.02 17.44 -10.50
C LEU A 77 -8.81 17.08 -9.62
N HIS A 78 -7.78 17.92 -9.63
CA HIS A 78 -6.61 17.75 -8.76
C HIS A 78 -7.00 17.74 -7.28
N GLN A 79 -7.84 18.68 -6.84
CA GLN A 79 -8.32 18.72 -5.45
C GLN A 79 -9.10 17.47 -5.05
N ILE A 80 -9.97 16.97 -5.93
CA ILE A 80 -10.72 15.72 -5.70
C ILE A 80 -9.75 14.54 -5.63
N ALA A 81 -8.80 14.48 -6.56
CA ALA A 81 -7.83 13.39 -6.59
C ALA A 81 -6.95 13.37 -5.33
N GLU A 82 -6.51 14.54 -4.86
CA GLU A 82 -5.81 14.71 -3.57
C GLU A 82 -6.63 14.22 -2.38
N ALA A 83 -7.90 14.61 -2.31
CA ALA A 83 -8.77 14.22 -1.21
C ALA A 83 -9.10 12.72 -1.18
N LEU A 84 -8.95 12.01 -2.32
CA LEU A 84 -9.37 10.63 -2.48
C LEU A 84 -8.22 9.63 -2.64
N ASN A 85 -6.96 10.05 -2.45
CA ASN A 85 -5.80 9.21 -2.74
C ASN A 85 -5.89 8.58 -4.13
N ALA A 86 -6.08 9.43 -5.14
CA ALA A 86 -6.41 8.99 -6.49
C ALA A 86 -5.41 9.49 -7.52
N PHE A 87 -5.41 8.82 -8.67
CA PHE A 87 -4.61 9.21 -9.82
C PHE A 87 -5.47 9.27 -11.08
N VAL A 88 -4.99 9.97 -12.09
CA VAL A 88 -5.68 10.11 -13.38
C VAL A 88 -4.90 9.32 -14.42
N ILE A 89 -5.59 8.41 -15.09
CA ILE A 89 -5.02 7.58 -16.15
C ILE A 89 -5.73 7.88 -17.47
N HIS A 90 -4.93 7.98 -18.54
CA HIS A 90 -5.45 8.05 -19.89
C HIS A 90 -5.73 6.63 -20.43
N LYS A 91 -6.66 6.48 -21.36
CA LYS A 91 -7.08 5.18 -21.93
C LYS A 91 -5.96 4.32 -22.56
N ASN A 92 -4.80 4.92 -22.81
CA ASN A 92 -3.60 4.23 -23.31
C ASN A 92 -2.67 3.77 -22.15
N GLY A 93 -3.16 3.77 -20.90
CA GLY A 93 -2.40 3.35 -19.72
C GLY A 93 -1.50 4.43 -19.10
N HIS A 94 -1.36 5.61 -19.72
CA HIS A 94 -0.39 6.60 -19.24
C HIS A 94 -0.93 7.44 -18.08
N LEU A 95 -0.10 7.62 -17.05
CA LEU A 95 -0.44 8.46 -15.90
C LEU A 95 -0.39 9.95 -16.29
N ARG A 96 -1.46 10.69 -15.94
CA ARG A 96 -1.57 12.14 -16.14
C ARG A 96 -1.35 12.94 -14.87
N PHE A 97 -1.77 12.37 -13.74
CA PHE A 97 -1.69 12.97 -12.43
C PHE A 97 -1.77 11.88 -11.38
N ILE A 98 -1.22 12.11 -10.20
CA ILE A 98 -1.37 11.29 -9.00
C ILE A 98 -1.36 12.20 -7.79
N SER A 99 -2.23 11.94 -6.82
CA SER A 99 -2.20 12.70 -5.58
C SER A 99 -0.87 12.55 -4.86
N GLN A 100 -0.41 13.62 -4.23
CA GLN A 100 0.82 13.61 -3.44
C GLN A 100 0.73 12.57 -2.32
N THR A 101 -0.43 12.46 -1.65
CA THR A 101 -0.67 11.47 -0.60
C THR A 101 -0.52 10.03 -1.09
N LEU A 102 -0.96 9.71 -2.31
CA LEU A 102 -0.83 8.37 -2.89
C LEU A 102 0.60 8.13 -3.37
N ALA A 103 1.25 9.13 -3.97
CA ALA A 103 2.66 9.05 -4.36
C ALA A 103 3.56 8.77 -3.14
N ASP A 104 3.34 9.49 -2.03
CA ASP A 104 4.05 9.30 -0.76
C ASP A 104 3.79 7.90 -0.17
N LEU A 105 2.52 7.46 -0.16
CA LEU A 105 2.13 6.12 0.31
C LEU A 105 2.82 5.00 -0.48
N LEU A 106 2.94 5.18 -1.80
CA LEU A 106 3.62 4.24 -2.70
C LEU A 106 5.14 4.45 -2.72
N GLY A 107 5.65 5.53 -2.13
CA GLY A 107 7.08 5.85 -2.07
C GLY A 107 7.69 6.24 -3.43
N TYR A 108 6.91 6.84 -4.32
CA TYR A 108 7.39 7.35 -5.61
C TYR A 108 7.51 8.87 -5.60
N ARG A 109 8.43 9.39 -6.40
CA ARG A 109 8.49 10.82 -6.75
C ARG A 109 7.62 11.08 -7.97
N GLU A 110 7.00 12.26 -8.05
CA GLU A 110 6.13 12.65 -9.17
C GLU A 110 6.81 12.48 -10.55
N GLU A 111 8.09 12.84 -10.64
CA GLU A 111 8.93 12.73 -11.84
C GLU A 111 9.06 11.28 -12.34
N GLU A 112 8.97 10.30 -11.43
CA GLU A 112 9.06 8.87 -11.76
C GLU A 112 7.74 8.32 -12.28
N LEU A 113 6.64 9.08 -12.19
CA LEU A 113 5.28 8.61 -12.40
C LEU A 113 4.68 9.16 -13.70
N LEU A 114 5.02 10.41 -14.05
CA LEU A 114 4.44 11.10 -15.21
C LEU A 114 4.86 10.47 -16.54
N ALA A 115 3.88 10.29 -17.43
CA ALA A 115 4.04 9.74 -18.78
C ALA A 115 4.62 8.32 -18.86
N LYS A 116 4.72 7.60 -17.74
CA LYS A 116 4.93 6.14 -17.72
C LYS A 116 3.61 5.40 -17.86
N ASP A 117 3.70 4.14 -18.26
CA ASP A 117 2.57 3.22 -18.20
C ASP A 117 2.23 2.96 -16.72
N GLY A 118 1.11 3.51 -16.26
CA GLY A 118 0.68 3.45 -14.88
C GLY A 118 0.26 2.05 -14.45
N ILE A 119 -0.19 1.19 -15.38
CA ILE A 119 -0.55 -0.19 -15.05
C ILE A 119 0.73 -1.01 -14.82
N GLU A 120 1.70 -0.90 -15.72
CA GLU A 120 2.96 -1.62 -15.58
C GLU A 120 3.77 -1.13 -14.37
N LEU A 121 3.73 0.16 -14.09
CA LEU A 121 4.46 0.78 -12.98
C LEU A 121 3.81 0.52 -11.62
N LEU A 122 2.50 0.77 -11.50
CA LEU A 122 1.82 0.82 -10.20
C LEU A 122 1.19 -0.50 -9.79
N PHE A 123 1.01 -1.48 -10.69
CA PHE A 123 0.34 -2.74 -10.37
C PHE A 123 1.29 -3.94 -10.45
N ALA A 124 1.15 -4.84 -9.48
CA ALA A 124 1.90 -6.09 -9.44
C ALA A 124 1.55 -6.98 -10.64
N PRO A 125 2.47 -7.83 -11.14
CA PRO A 125 2.23 -8.66 -12.33
C PRO A 125 0.92 -9.44 -12.30
N GLN A 126 0.55 -10.00 -11.14
CA GLN A 126 -0.71 -10.74 -10.98
C GLN A 126 -1.98 -9.86 -11.06
N SER A 127 -1.88 -8.56 -10.80
CA SER A 127 -3.01 -7.62 -10.81
C SER A 127 -3.12 -6.81 -12.12
N ARG A 128 -2.11 -6.84 -12.99
CA ARG A 128 -2.15 -6.15 -14.30
C ARG A 128 -3.29 -6.63 -15.20
N PRO A 129 -3.61 -7.94 -15.33
CA PRO A 129 -4.68 -8.39 -16.21
C PRO A 129 -6.06 -7.84 -15.83
N ILE A 130 -6.38 -7.79 -14.54
CA ILE A 130 -7.66 -7.21 -14.07
C ILE A 130 -7.67 -5.69 -14.26
N ALA A 131 -6.58 -4.98 -13.99
CA ALA A 131 -6.47 -3.55 -14.24
C ALA A 131 -6.70 -3.21 -15.73
N TRP A 132 -6.05 -3.96 -16.64
CA TRP A 132 -6.27 -3.83 -18.09
C TRP A 132 -7.71 -4.11 -18.49
N HIS A 133 -8.33 -5.16 -17.95
CA HIS A 133 -9.74 -5.47 -18.23
C HIS A 133 -10.66 -4.33 -17.79
N MET A 134 -10.43 -3.75 -16.62
CA MET A 134 -11.26 -2.66 -16.10
C MET A 134 -11.10 -1.37 -16.91
N VAL A 135 -9.88 -1.04 -17.36
CA VAL A 135 -9.63 0.10 -18.24
C VAL A 135 -10.26 -0.09 -19.62
N THR A 136 -10.13 -1.29 -20.22
CA THR A 136 -10.59 -1.57 -21.59
C THR A 136 -12.10 -1.79 -21.69
N SER A 137 -12.71 -2.46 -20.70
CA SER A 137 -14.16 -2.71 -20.66
C SER A 137 -14.99 -1.44 -20.40
N GLY A 138 -14.36 -0.43 -19.80
CA GLY A 138 -15.07 0.75 -19.37
C GLY A 138 -15.69 0.65 -17.97
N SER A 139 -15.64 -0.53 -17.32
CA SER A 139 -16.34 -0.78 -16.04
C SER A 139 -15.87 0.13 -14.90
N SER A 140 -16.83 0.50 -14.05
CA SER A 140 -16.63 1.30 -12.85
C SER A 140 -16.82 0.50 -11.56
N ASP A 141 -16.98 -0.82 -11.65
CA ASP A 141 -17.06 -1.69 -10.47
C ASP A 141 -15.76 -1.64 -9.67
N ALA A 142 -15.87 -1.76 -8.35
CA ALA A 142 -14.71 -1.84 -7.49
C ALA A 142 -14.03 -3.21 -7.64
N TYR A 143 -12.70 -3.24 -7.57
CA TYR A 143 -11.94 -4.48 -7.61
C TYR A 143 -10.69 -4.40 -6.74
N GLU A 144 -10.26 -5.53 -6.21
CA GLU A 144 -9.03 -5.62 -5.43
C GLU A 144 -7.82 -5.84 -6.34
N ALA A 145 -6.71 -5.20 -5.98
CA ALA A 145 -5.44 -5.32 -6.67
C ALA A 145 -4.26 -5.12 -5.71
N LEU A 146 -3.10 -5.61 -6.11
CA LEU A 146 -1.83 -5.28 -5.46
C LEU A 146 -1.14 -4.17 -6.25
N MET A 147 -0.94 -3.03 -5.60
CA MET A 147 -0.07 -1.98 -6.11
C MET A 147 1.38 -2.24 -5.72
N VAL A 148 2.33 -1.82 -6.54
CA VAL A 148 3.77 -1.91 -6.28
C VAL A 148 4.27 -0.55 -5.82
N ARG A 149 5.11 -0.55 -4.80
CA ARG A 149 5.80 0.65 -4.28
C ARG A 149 7.14 0.86 -4.97
N GLY A 150 7.72 2.05 -4.82
CA GLY A 150 9.05 2.39 -5.36
C GLY A 150 10.18 1.48 -4.87
N ASP A 151 10.04 0.88 -3.68
CA ASP A 151 10.99 -0.10 -3.14
C ASP A 151 10.72 -1.56 -3.56
N GLY A 152 9.68 -1.80 -4.36
CA GLY A 152 9.26 -3.12 -4.83
C GLY A 152 8.30 -3.87 -3.92
N SER A 153 7.98 -3.36 -2.71
CA SER A 153 6.96 -3.96 -1.85
C SER A 153 5.55 -3.79 -2.43
N SER A 154 4.63 -4.68 -2.06
CA SER A 154 3.24 -4.59 -2.51
C SER A 154 2.32 -3.95 -1.48
N LEU A 155 1.28 -3.28 -1.96
CA LEU A 155 0.19 -2.70 -1.18
C LEU A 155 -1.15 -3.25 -1.68
N PRO A 156 -1.93 -3.97 -0.87
CA PRO A 156 -3.29 -4.33 -1.24
C PRO A 156 -4.19 -3.10 -1.23
N VAL A 157 -4.89 -2.89 -2.35
CA VAL A 157 -5.81 -1.78 -2.54
C VAL A 157 -7.13 -2.24 -3.15
N GLU A 158 -8.20 -1.55 -2.79
CA GLU A 158 -9.46 -1.55 -3.53
C GLU A 158 -9.41 -0.38 -4.53
N ILE A 159 -9.58 -0.69 -5.81
CA ILE A 159 -9.59 0.28 -6.90
C ILE A 159 -11.02 0.56 -7.33
N THR A 160 -11.36 1.84 -7.45
CA THR A 160 -12.60 2.30 -8.09
C THR A 160 -12.29 3.24 -9.25
N ASN A 161 -12.85 2.97 -10.42
CA ASN A 161 -12.61 3.75 -11.63
C ASN A 161 -13.78 4.67 -11.95
N VAL A 162 -13.59 5.99 -11.92
CA VAL A 162 -14.60 6.98 -12.31
C VAL A 162 -14.26 7.59 -13.66
N ASN A 163 -15.19 7.55 -14.62
CA ASN A 163 -15.00 8.20 -15.93
C ASN A 163 -15.04 9.72 -15.78
N ILE A 164 -13.96 10.40 -16.18
CA ILE A 164 -13.90 11.87 -16.24
C ILE A 164 -14.24 12.35 -17.65
N SER A 165 -13.72 11.65 -18.66
CA SER A 165 -13.96 11.92 -20.08
C SER A 165 -13.90 10.63 -20.90
N GLU A 166 -14.11 10.71 -22.22
CA GLU A 166 -13.94 9.56 -23.13
C GLU A 166 -12.52 8.97 -23.12
N LYS A 167 -11.53 9.72 -22.64
CA LYS A 167 -10.12 9.34 -22.71
C LYS A 167 -9.45 9.23 -21.35
N GLU A 168 -10.06 9.75 -20.28
CA GLU A 168 -9.44 9.86 -18.96
C GLU A 168 -10.35 9.35 -17.85
N ARG A 169 -9.74 8.66 -16.90
CA ARG A 169 -10.40 8.08 -15.74
C ARG A 169 -9.68 8.49 -14.47
N LEU A 170 -10.46 8.82 -13.44
CA LEU A 170 -9.99 8.95 -12.07
C LEU A 170 -9.97 7.55 -11.46
N VAL A 171 -8.82 7.14 -10.96
CA VAL A 171 -8.61 5.86 -10.30
C VAL A 171 -8.39 6.14 -8.83
N ILE A 172 -9.37 5.78 -8.01
CA ILE A 172 -9.33 5.93 -6.56
C ILE A 172 -8.73 4.64 -6.01
N ALA A 173 -7.65 4.76 -5.23
CA ALA A 173 -6.98 3.63 -4.60
C ALA A 173 -7.15 3.71 -3.08
N ARG A 174 -7.94 2.78 -2.52
CA ARG A 174 -8.14 2.66 -1.07
C ARG A 174 -7.24 1.56 -0.52
N ASP A 175 -6.37 1.91 0.43
CA ASP A 175 -5.60 0.92 1.18
C ASP A 175 -6.54 -0.01 1.97
N ILE A 176 -6.41 -1.31 1.73
CA ILE A 176 -7.20 -2.36 2.39
C ILE A 176 -6.32 -3.34 3.18
N THR A 177 -5.08 -2.96 3.52
CA THR A 177 -4.15 -3.78 4.30
C THR A 177 -4.78 -4.26 5.60
N THR A 178 -5.39 -3.36 6.37
CA THR A 178 -6.09 -3.71 7.62
C THR A 178 -7.22 -4.72 7.38
N HIS A 179 -7.96 -4.59 6.28
CA HIS A 179 -9.05 -5.51 5.95
C HIS A 179 -8.52 -6.92 5.67
N TYR A 180 -7.44 -7.02 4.89
CA TYR A 180 -6.74 -8.27 4.62
C TYR A 180 -6.19 -8.91 5.90
N CYS A 181 -5.53 -8.13 6.77
CA CYS A 181 -5.03 -8.61 8.06
C CYS A 181 -6.16 -9.17 8.93
N GLN A 182 -7.30 -8.48 9.04
CA GLN A 182 -8.43 -8.96 9.83
C GLN A 182 -9.02 -10.26 9.29
N GLN A 183 -9.20 -10.35 7.96
CA GLN A 183 -9.68 -11.58 7.34
C GLN A 183 -8.69 -12.75 7.53
N GLY A 184 -7.40 -12.49 7.32
CA GLY A 184 -6.36 -13.50 7.49
C GLY A 184 -6.25 -13.96 8.94
N ALA A 185 -6.27 -13.04 9.90
CA ALA A 185 -6.23 -13.34 11.33
C ALA A 185 -7.44 -14.17 11.77
N PHE A 186 -8.61 -13.94 11.17
CA PHE A 186 -9.79 -14.78 11.39
C PHE A 186 -9.60 -16.20 10.82
N ARG A 187 -9.06 -16.35 9.60
CA ARG A 187 -8.77 -17.67 9.01
C ARG A 187 -7.72 -18.45 9.80
N VAL A 188 -6.68 -17.77 10.28
CA VAL A 188 -5.66 -18.34 11.19
C VAL A 188 -6.29 -18.81 12.50
N LEU A 189 -7.16 -18.00 13.10
CA LEU A 189 -7.87 -18.38 14.32
C LEU A 189 -8.77 -19.60 14.10
N GLN A 190 -9.55 -19.62 13.01
CA GLN A 190 -10.42 -20.74 12.66
C GLN A 190 -9.62 -22.03 12.50
N ALA A 191 -8.52 -21.99 11.75
CA ALA A 191 -7.64 -23.15 11.58
C ALA A 191 -7.02 -23.63 12.89
N GLY A 192 -6.75 -22.71 13.82
CA GLY A 192 -6.27 -23.04 15.16
C GLY A 192 -7.35 -23.60 16.09
N CYS A 193 -8.62 -23.21 15.93
CA CYS A 193 -9.72 -23.84 16.65
C CYS A 193 -9.92 -25.31 16.24
N ASP A 194 -9.62 -25.64 14.98
CA ASP A 194 -9.64 -27.02 14.47
C ASP A 194 -8.38 -27.83 14.87
N ALA A 195 -7.41 -27.22 15.54
CA ALA A 195 -6.19 -27.87 15.98
C ALA A 195 -6.40 -28.63 17.31
N ASP A 196 -6.02 -29.90 17.33
CA ASP A 196 -6.15 -30.75 18.53
C ASP A 196 -4.85 -30.82 19.32
N LYS A 197 -3.70 -30.73 18.65
CA LYS A 197 -2.36 -30.95 19.23
C LYS A 197 -1.40 -29.88 18.72
N MET A 198 -0.31 -29.66 19.47
CA MET A 198 0.77 -28.73 19.08
C MET A 198 1.26 -28.96 17.64
N ARG A 199 1.44 -30.23 17.22
CA ARG A 199 1.84 -30.58 15.84
C ARG A 199 0.90 -30.05 14.73
N ASP A 200 -0.34 -29.72 15.06
CA ASP A 200 -1.31 -29.21 14.08
C ASP A 200 -1.07 -27.72 13.78
N LEU A 201 -0.29 -27.00 14.61
CA LEU A 201 0.14 -25.62 14.37
C LEU A 201 0.92 -25.45 13.06
N GLY A 202 1.54 -26.51 12.53
CA GLY A 202 2.12 -26.46 11.19
C GLY A 202 1.09 -25.95 10.16
N LYS A 203 -0.13 -26.47 10.18
CA LYS A 203 -1.20 -26.03 9.26
C LYS A 203 -1.55 -24.55 9.45
N VAL A 204 -1.60 -24.09 10.70
CA VAL A 204 -1.87 -22.69 11.04
C VAL A 204 -0.78 -21.78 10.46
N VAL A 205 0.49 -22.17 10.58
CA VAL A 205 1.63 -21.41 10.03
C VAL A 205 1.64 -21.42 8.50
N ARG A 206 1.21 -22.51 7.87
CA ARG A 206 1.01 -22.54 6.42
C ARG A 206 -0.04 -21.52 5.99
N ILE A 207 -1.21 -21.54 6.62
CA ILE A 207 -2.31 -20.62 6.30
C ILE A 207 -1.84 -19.18 6.50
N LEU A 208 -1.14 -18.88 7.58
CA LEU A 208 -0.53 -17.57 7.78
C LEU A 208 0.40 -17.16 6.62
N GLY A 209 1.26 -18.07 6.16
CA GLY A 209 2.09 -17.84 4.97
C GLY A 209 1.27 -17.53 3.72
N ASP A 210 0.19 -18.28 3.48
CA ASP A 210 -0.71 -18.06 2.34
C ASP A 210 -1.38 -16.68 2.43
N GLU A 211 -1.82 -16.26 3.62
CA GLU A 211 -2.41 -14.93 3.85
C GLU A 211 -1.41 -13.79 3.61
N LEU A 212 -0.17 -13.93 4.11
CA LEU A 212 0.89 -12.94 3.87
C LEU A 212 1.23 -12.85 2.38
N GLY A 213 1.29 -13.99 1.69
CA GLY A 213 1.51 -14.06 0.25
C GLY A 213 0.38 -13.38 -0.55
N ALA A 214 -0.88 -13.58 -0.15
CA ALA A 214 -2.03 -12.92 -0.76
C ALA A 214 -2.00 -11.39 -0.59
N MET A 215 -1.41 -10.88 0.50
CA MET A 215 -1.15 -9.45 0.70
C MET A 215 0.05 -8.93 -0.12
N GLY A 216 0.73 -9.79 -0.87
CA GLY A 216 1.92 -9.44 -1.64
C GLY A 216 3.18 -9.24 -0.77
N VAL A 217 3.19 -9.77 0.45
CA VAL A 217 4.40 -9.77 1.30
C VAL A 217 5.42 -10.71 0.67
N GLN A 218 6.62 -10.21 0.43
CA GLN A 218 7.74 -11.00 -0.09
C GLN A 218 8.55 -11.57 1.07
N PHE A 219 8.60 -12.90 1.18
CA PHE A 219 9.34 -13.60 2.22
C PHE A 219 9.88 -14.93 1.70
N GLU A 220 10.89 -15.49 2.35
CA GLU A 220 11.38 -16.85 2.12
C GLU A 220 10.61 -17.85 2.97
N ALA A 221 10.43 -17.57 4.26
CA ALA A 221 9.63 -18.39 5.16
C ALA A 221 8.96 -17.58 6.28
N VAL A 222 7.87 -18.14 6.81
CA VAL A 222 7.22 -17.73 8.05
C VAL A 222 7.54 -18.78 9.10
N ASP A 223 7.95 -18.32 10.27
CA ASP A 223 8.27 -19.15 11.41
C ASP A 223 7.29 -18.88 12.57
N LEU A 224 6.95 -19.91 13.34
CA LEU A 224 6.28 -19.79 14.63
C LEU A 224 7.12 -20.53 15.66
N GLN A 225 7.62 -19.80 16.66
CA GLN A 225 8.30 -20.38 17.80
C GLN A 225 7.40 -20.29 19.03
N VAL A 226 7.04 -21.45 19.58
CA VAL A 226 6.26 -21.56 20.82
C VAL A 226 7.17 -21.99 21.95
N ILE A 227 7.20 -21.18 23.01
CA ILE A 227 8.03 -21.37 24.20
C ILE A 227 7.13 -21.88 25.33
N ASP A 228 7.37 -23.10 25.78
CA ASP A 228 6.75 -23.69 26.97
C ASP A 228 7.81 -23.80 28.07
N GLU A 229 7.91 -22.76 28.90
CA GLU A 229 8.85 -22.73 30.03
C GLU A 229 8.54 -23.80 31.08
N GLN A 230 7.25 -24.13 31.28
CA GLN A 230 6.82 -25.11 32.27
C GLN A 230 7.31 -26.52 31.90
N ARG A 231 7.22 -26.88 30.63
CA ARG A 231 7.69 -28.19 30.11
C ARG A 231 9.14 -28.16 29.64
N ASN A 232 9.81 -27.00 29.69
CA ASN A 232 11.17 -26.80 29.17
C ASN A 232 11.29 -27.16 27.67
N LEU A 233 10.31 -26.74 26.87
CA LEU A 233 10.24 -27.05 25.44
C LEU A 233 10.20 -25.79 24.58
N LEU A 234 10.82 -25.88 23.42
CA LEU A 234 10.68 -24.94 22.31
C LEU A 234 10.14 -25.72 21.11
N ALA A 235 8.94 -25.37 20.64
CA ALA A 235 8.36 -25.92 19.42
C ALA A 235 8.49 -24.91 18.29
N CYS A 236 9.14 -25.30 17.20
CA CYS A 236 9.38 -24.46 16.03
C CYS A 236 8.63 -25.01 14.82
N TYR A 237 7.93 -24.14 14.10
CA TYR A 237 7.20 -24.46 12.88
C TYR A 237 7.62 -23.51 11.78
N ARG A 238 7.83 -24.00 10.56
CA ARG A 238 8.22 -23.19 9.39
C ARG A 238 7.38 -23.51 8.17
N ALA A 239 6.90 -22.49 7.48
CA ALA A 239 6.30 -22.58 6.16
C ALA A 239 7.06 -21.71 5.15
N TYR A 240 7.45 -22.27 4.02
CA TYR A 240 8.09 -21.56 2.91
C TYR A 240 7.06 -20.87 2.01
N SER A 241 7.46 -19.75 1.39
CA SER A 241 6.60 -18.96 0.49
C SER A 241 6.28 -19.67 -0.83
N GLU A 242 7.28 -20.25 -1.49
CA GLU A 242 7.08 -21.04 -2.70
C GLU A 242 6.78 -22.49 -2.33
N ALA A 243 5.68 -23.03 -2.89
CA ALA A 243 5.25 -24.41 -2.72
C ALA A 243 6.22 -25.41 -3.38
N ARG A 244 7.46 -25.53 -2.87
CA ARG A 244 8.24 -26.76 -2.99
C ARG A 244 7.57 -27.78 -2.09
N GLY A 245 6.53 -28.40 -2.63
CA GLY A 245 5.49 -29.06 -1.86
C GLY A 245 6.01 -29.95 -0.73
N TYR A 246 5.86 -29.52 0.53
CA TYR A 246 5.91 -30.39 1.70
C TYR A 246 5.16 -29.73 2.87
N ARG A 247 4.74 -30.58 3.80
CA ARG A 247 4.21 -30.16 5.11
C ARG A 247 5.18 -29.15 5.75
N PRO A 248 4.66 -28.15 6.47
CA PRO A 248 5.46 -27.26 7.31
C PRO A 248 6.51 -28.04 8.08
N LEU A 249 7.75 -27.55 8.11
CA LEU A 249 8.79 -28.15 8.95
C LEU A 249 8.38 -27.92 10.39
N GLN A 250 8.58 -28.93 11.23
CA GLN A 250 8.27 -28.85 12.64
C GLN A 250 9.37 -29.55 13.44
N SER A 251 9.74 -28.95 14.56
CA SER A 251 10.72 -29.51 15.49
C SER A 251 10.36 -29.12 16.92
N VAL A 252 10.64 -29.99 17.87
CA VAL A 252 10.47 -29.72 19.30
C VAL A 252 11.78 -30.07 19.98
N VAL A 253 12.37 -29.08 20.67
CA VAL A 253 13.69 -29.20 21.31
C VAL A 253 13.61 -28.81 22.78
N ASN A 254 14.61 -29.21 23.56
CA ASN A 254 14.75 -28.76 24.94
C ASN A 254 15.14 -27.28 24.97
N LEU A 255 14.37 -26.45 25.68
CA LEU A 255 14.56 -25.00 25.69
C LEU A 255 15.88 -24.61 26.35
N GLN A 256 16.13 -25.05 27.59
CA GLN A 256 17.35 -24.67 28.32
C GLN A 256 18.63 -25.19 27.68
N GLU A 257 18.63 -26.42 27.15
CA GLU A 257 19.77 -26.96 26.40
C GLU A 257 20.05 -26.10 25.17
N SER A 258 19.02 -25.76 24.39
CA SER A 258 19.16 -24.94 23.19
C SER A 258 19.63 -23.52 23.52
N LEU A 259 19.15 -22.94 24.62
CA LEU A 259 19.60 -21.62 25.12
C LEU A 259 21.07 -21.64 25.54
N GLY A 260 21.57 -22.77 26.06
CA GLY A 260 23.00 -22.94 26.35
C GLY A 260 23.88 -22.97 25.09
N ARG A 261 23.30 -23.39 23.96
CA ARG A 261 24.03 -23.63 22.71
C ARG A 261 24.00 -22.45 21.74
N PHE A 262 22.84 -21.82 21.53
CA PHE A 262 22.66 -20.83 20.47
C PHE A 262 22.47 -19.41 21.01
N ALA A 263 23.31 -18.48 20.56
CA ALA A 263 23.20 -17.07 20.93
C ALA A 263 21.94 -16.43 20.36
N SER A 264 21.56 -16.81 19.14
CA SER A 264 20.37 -16.38 18.44
C SER A 264 19.11 -16.70 19.25
N LEU A 265 19.03 -17.89 19.83
CA LEU A 265 17.88 -18.27 20.63
C LEU A 265 17.80 -17.48 21.95
N ARG A 266 18.95 -17.20 22.59
CA ARG A 266 18.98 -16.32 23.77
C ARG A 266 18.50 -14.91 23.43
N GLY A 267 18.90 -14.38 22.28
CA GLY A 267 18.39 -13.12 21.75
C GLY A 267 16.87 -13.15 21.57
N LEU A 268 16.36 -14.20 20.91
CA LEU A 268 14.92 -14.38 20.65
C LEU A 268 14.12 -14.35 21.94
N VAL A 269 14.51 -15.15 22.94
CA VAL A 269 13.85 -15.21 24.25
C VAL A 269 13.98 -13.89 25.01
N SER A 270 15.12 -13.19 24.90
CA SER A 270 15.30 -11.88 25.54
C SER A 270 14.39 -10.79 24.95
N TYR A 271 14.16 -10.80 23.64
CA TYR A 271 13.23 -9.88 22.98
C TYR A 271 11.77 -10.23 23.27
N TRP A 272 11.44 -11.52 23.25
CA TRP A 272 10.13 -12.03 23.67
C TRP A 272 9.77 -11.56 25.09
N ASN A 273 10.66 -11.76 26.06
CA ASN A 273 10.44 -11.35 27.45
C ASN A 273 10.28 -9.83 27.64
N ARG A 274 10.73 -9.04 26.68
CA ARG A 274 10.60 -7.57 26.69
C ARG A 274 9.41 -7.08 25.87
N ASP A 275 8.64 -7.99 25.28
CA ASP A 275 7.55 -7.71 24.35
C ASP A 275 7.99 -6.76 23.23
N LYS A 276 9.13 -7.09 22.60
CA LYS A 276 9.70 -6.29 21.51
C LYS A 276 9.93 -7.11 20.26
N ALA A 277 9.57 -6.53 19.11
CA ALA A 277 9.99 -7.05 17.82
C ALA A 277 11.53 -7.07 17.72
N TRP A 278 12.07 -8.10 17.08
CA TRP A 278 13.50 -8.29 16.90
C TRP A 278 13.85 -8.40 15.42
N GLU A 279 14.50 -7.36 14.91
CA GLU A 279 15.09 -7.32 13.59
C GLU A 279 16.58 -7.68 13.67
N ARG A 280 17.04 -8.61 12.83
CA ARG A 280 18.47 -8.98 12.74
C ARG A 280 18.83 -9.60 11.39
N GLU A 281 20.11 -9.61 11.07
CA GLU A 281 20.62 -10.42 9.95
C GLU A 281 20.70 -11.90 10.32
N ALA A 282 20.63 -12.78 9.30
CA ALA A 282 20.81 -14.21 9.47
C ALA A 282 22.30 -14.56 9.59
N ASP A 283 22.84 -14.36 10.79
CA ASP A 283 24.23 -14.66 11.14
C ASP A 283 24.55 -16.17 11.14
N GLU A 284 25.81 -16.51 11.38
CA GLU A 284 26.26 -17.91 11.34
C GLU A 284 25.68 -18.75 12.48
N ASP A 285 25.46 -18.17 13.66
CA ASP A 285 24.83 -18.85 14.78
C ASP A 285 23.37 -19.22 14.46
N PHE A 286 22.62 -18.32 13.81
CA PHE A 286 21.28 -18.60 13.32
C PHE A 286 21.26 -19.73 12.28
N ARG A 287 22.22 -19.73 11.33
CA ARG A 287 22.32 -20.78 10.31
C ARG A 287 22.59 -22.14 10.93
N GLN A 288 23.53 -22.18 11.87
CA GLN A 288 23.82 -23.40 12.62
C GLN A 288 22.58 -23.88 13.39
N MET A 289 21.92 -22.98 14.13
CA MET A 289 20.69 -23.29 14.86
C MET A 289 19.61 -23.86 13.94
N THR A 290 19.39 -23.23 12.78
CA THR A 290 18.40 -23.70 11.79
C THR A 290 18.74 -25.08 11.25
N GLN A 291 20.00 -25.30 10.86
CA GLN A 291 20.44 -26.59 10.35
C GLN A 291 20.25 -27.70 11.39
N GLU A 292 20.52 -27.43 12.66
CA GLU A 292 20.39 -28.43 13.71
C GLU A 292 18.93 -28.69 14.12
N ILE A 293 18.11 -27.64 14.25
CA ILE A 293 16.70 -27.77 14.68
C ILE A 293 15.84 -28.36 13.57
N PHE A 294 16.04 -27.93 12.31
CA PHE A 294 15.17 -28.28 11.19
C PHE A 294 15.80 -29.25 10.19
N SER A 295 17.10 -29.58 10.32
CA SER A 295 17.84 -30.31 9.28
C SER A 295 17.83 -29.60 7.91
N ASP A 296 17.68 -28.27 7.91
CA ASP A 296 17.59 -27.45 6.70
C ASP A 296 18.81 -26.55 6.54
N SER A 297 19.58 -26.78 5.47
CA SER A 297 20.78 -26.01 5.13
C SER A 297 20.55 -25.01 3.98
N MET A 298 19.37 -25.07 3.35
CA MET A 298 19.04 -24.27 2.16
C MET A 298 18.37 -22.94 2.53
N TYR A 299 17.73 -22.84 3.70
CA TYR A 299 17.13 -21.60 4.17
C TYR A 299 18.18 -20.56 4.58
N ARG A 300 18.27 -19.45 3.84
CA ARG A 300 19.28 -18.41 4.01
C ARG A 300 18.70 -17.01 3.78
N PRO A 301 17.77 -16.57 4.65
CA PRO A 301 17.18 -15.23 4.53
C PRO A 301 18.26 -14.15 4.73
N GLY A 302 18.05 -12.98 4.13
CA GLY A 302 18.91 -11.83 4.32
C GLY A 302 18.62 -11.07 5.62
N LEU A 303 17.37 -11.08 6.06
CA LEU A 303 16.91 -10.43 7.28
C LEU A 303 15.86 -11.29 7.97
N LEU A 304 15.85 -11.26 9.30
CA LEU A 304 14.88 -11.92 10.15
C LEU A 304 14.13 -10.85 10.93
N LEU A 305 12.80 -10.96 10.93
CA LEU A 305 11.91 -10.13 11.74
C LEU A 305 11.06 -11.06 12.61
N ASP A 306 11.24 -11.00 13.92
CA ASP A 306 10.43 -11.75 14.89
C ASP A 306 9.54 -10.81 15.69
N VAL A 307 8.23 -11.07 15.76
CA VAL A 307 7.24 -10.29 16.51
C VAL A 307 6.70 -11.11 17.69
N PRO A 308 6.72 -10.59 18.92
CA PRO A 308 6.31 -11.34 20.10
C PRO A 308 4.80 -11.58 20.15
N PHE A 309 4.43 -12.69 20.76
CA PHE A 309 3.09 -13.00 21.23
C PHE A 309 3.18 -13.69 22.60
N ALA A 310 2.03 -14.00 23.22
CA ALA A 310 1.99 -14.41 24.63
C ALA A 310 2.88 -15.61 25.00
N GLN A 311 3.08 -16.58 24.10
CA GLN A 311 3.90 -17.78 24.34
C GLN A 311 5.00 -17.97 23.29
N GLY A 312 5.51 -16.89 22.70
CA GLY A 312 6.70 -16.97 21.85
C GLY A 312 6.77 -15.89 20.79
N MET A 313 7.31 -16.24 19.63
CA MET A 313 7.60 -15.30 18.55
C MET A 313 7.03 -15.78 17.21
N LEU A 314 6.57 -14.83 16.41
CA LEU A 314 6.21 -15.03 15.01
C LEU A 314 7.28 -14.43 14.14
N GLY A 315 7.98 -15.27 13.39
CA GLY A 315 9.14 -14.92 12.57
C GLY A 315 8.83 -14.80 11.09
N LEU A 316 9.56 -13.91 10.42
CA LEU A 316 9.55 -13.75 8.97
C LEU A 316 10.98 -13.66 8.47
N GLY A 317 11.37 -14.58 7.59
CA GLY A 317 12.63 -14.49 6.85
C GLY A 317 12.44 -13.76 5.54
N LEU A 318 13.14 -12.64 5.37
CA LEU A 318 13.07 -11.81 4.18
C LEU A 318 14.25 -12.08 3.25
N PRO A 319 14.02 -12.09 1.92
CA PRO A 319 15.06 -12.40 0.96
C PRO A 319 16.16 -11.33 0.91
N ILE A 320 17.36 -11.75 0.52
CA ILE A 320 18.49 -10.84 0.28
C ILE A 320 18.12 -9.89 -0.88
N GLY A 321 18.28 -8.58 -0.67
CA GLY A 321 18.00 -7.56 -1.69
C GLY A 321 16.52 -7.27 -1.94
N GLY A 322 15.60 -7.89 -1.19
CA GLY A 322 14.18 -7.57 -1.24
C GLY A 322 13.82 -6.29 -0.47
N PRO A 323 12.58 -5.79 -0.59
CA PRO A 323 12.07 -4.64 0.15
C PRO A 323 12.12 -4.87 1.67
N ARG A 324 12.57 -3.85 2.41
CA ARG A 324 12.77 -3.91 3.88
C ARG A 324 11.89 -2.91 4.63
N ARG A 325 10.56 -3.00 4.47
CA ARG A 325 9.60 -2.20 5.25
C ARG A 325 9.28 -2.86 6.59
N THR A 326 10.28 -3.05 7.45
CA THR A 326 10.15 -3.85 8.68
C THR A 326 9.15 -3.29 9.66
N GLU A 327 8.96 -1.97 9.75
CA GLU A 327 7.91 -1.35 10.57
C GLU A 327 6.51 -1.78 10.12
N GLN A 328 6.22 -1.69 8.81
CA GLN A 328 4.93 -2.13 8.25
C GLN A 328 4.72 -3.64 8.42
N LEU A 329 5.77 -4.44 8.17
CA LEU A 329 5.70 -5.89 8.37
C LEU A 329 5.48 -6.25 9.84
N THR A 330 6.07 -5.49 10.77
CA THR A 330 5.83 -5.65 12.20
C THR A 330 4.36 -5.39 12.53
N THR A 331 3.75 -4.34 11.96
CA THR A 331 2.31 -4.07 12.10
C THR A 331 1.47 -5.22 11.53
N ILE A 332 1.77 -5.69 10.32
CA ILE A 332 1.03 -6.80 9.68
C ILE A 332 1.10 -8.06 10.54
N LEU A 333 2.30 -8.50 10.93
CA LEU A 333 2.49 -9.66 11.78
C LEU A 333 1.80 -9.48 13.15
N GLY A 334 1.85 -8.26 13.69
CA GLY A 334 1.17 -7.85 14.92
C GLY A 334 -0.32 -8.17 14.92
N GLU A 335 -1.03 -7.97 13.81
CA GLU A 335 -2.47 -8.27 13.67
C GLU A 335 -2.78 -9.78 13.87
N PHE A 336 -1.82 -10.67 13.61
CA PHE A 336 -1.98 -12.12 13.79
C PHE A 336 -1.61 -12.62 15.19
N THR A 337 -0.78 -11.86 15.94
CA THR A 337 -0.24 -12.29 17.24
C THR A 337 -1.33 -12.65 18.26
N ARG A 338 -2.46 -11.91 18.24
CA ARG A 338 -3.60 -12.17 19.13
C ARG A 338 -4.27 -13.49 18.81
N SER A 339 -4.55 -13.76 17.53
CA SER A 339 -5.14 -15.04 17.11
C SER A 339 -4.22 -16.20 17.46
N ILE A 340 -2.93 -16.07 17.18
CA ILE A 340 -1.92 -17.10 17.51
C ILE A 340 -1.85 -17.33 19.03
N SER A 341 -1.82 -16.27 19.83
CA SER A 341 -1.81 -16.39 21.30
C SER A 341 -3.01 -17.17 21.83
N LEU A 342 -4.20 -16.92 21.29
CA LEU A 342 -5.41 -17.65 21.68
C LEU A 342 -5.32 -19.13 21.32
N VAL A 343 -4.89 -19.44 20.10
CA VAL A 343 -4.73 -20.81 19.61
C VAL A 343 -3.71 -21.58 20.46
N VAL A 344 -2.52 -21.00 20.68
CA VAL A 344 -1.46 -21.65 21.47
C VAL A 344 -1.90 -21.86 22.92
N LYS A 345 -2.55 -20.87 23.53
CA LYS A 345 -3.10 -21.00 24.88
C LYS A 345 -4.14 -22.13 24.98
N GLN A 346 -5.06 -22.22 24.03
CA GLN A 346 -6.04 -23.31 23.97
C GLN A 346 -5.35 -24.68 23.90
N LEU A 347 -4.33 -24.82 23.05
CA LEU A 347 -3.59 -26.08 22.92
C LEU A 347 -2.84 -26.46 24.20
N PHE A 348 -2.25 -25.49 24.91
CA PHE A 348 -1.61 -25.73 26.22
C PHE A 348 -2.60 -26.22 27.27
N GLU A 349 -3.80 -25.62 27.31
CA GLU A 349 -4.88 -26.03 28.22
C GLU A 349 -5.36 -27.45 27.89
N LEU A 350 -5.61 -27.75 26.62
CA LEU A 350 -6.01 -29.09 26.16
C LEU A 350 -4.94 -30.15 26.48
N GLN A 351 -3.66 -29.83 26.27
CA GLN A 351 -2.57 -30.74 26.61
C GLN A 351 -2.54 -31.01 28.12
N SER A 352 -2.64 -29.97 28.94
CA SER A 352 -2.63 -30.10 30.40
C SER A 352 -3.82 -30.91 30.94
N LEU A 353 -4.99 -30.80 30.30
CA LEU A 353 -6.17 -31.61 30.62
C LEU A 353 -5.98 -33.09 30.27
N ARG A 354 -5.39 -33.38 29.10
CA ARG A 354 -5.09 -34.76 28.68
C ARG A 354 -4.09 -35.42 29.62
N GLU A 355 -3.00 -34.73 29.98
CA GLU A 355 -2.01 -35.23 30.93
C GLU A 355 -2.64 -35.55 32.31
N LYS A 356 -3.57 -34.71 32.80
CA LYS A 356 -4.31 -34.98 34.04
C LYS A 356 -5.21 -36.21 33.91
N LEU A 357 -5.95 -36.34 32.81
CA LEU A 357 -6.83 -37.47 32.57
C LEU A 357 -6.04 -38.78 32.51
N ASP A 358 -4.90 -38.78 31.82
CA ASP A 358 -4.01 -39.94 31.69
C ASP A 358 -3.36 -40.31 33.03
N SER A 359 -3.11 -39.33 33.92
CA SER A 359 -2.58 -39.59 35.28
C SER A 359 -3.61 -40.11 36.29
N THR A 360 -4.90 -40.06 35.94
CA THR A 360 -6.01 -40.50 36.82
C THR A 360 -6.50 -41.92 36.49
N ASN A 361 -6.08 -42.47 35.34
CA ASN A 361 -6.27 -43.87 34.94
C ASN A 361 -5.00 -44.68 35.21
#